data_AF-A0AAV3XRA6-F1
#
_entry.id   AF-A0AAV3XRA6-F1
#
_cell.length_a   1.000
_cell.length_b   1.000
_cell.length_c   1.000
_cell.angle_alpha   90.00
_cell.angle_beta   90.00
_cell.angle_gamma   90.00
#
_symmetry.space_group_name_H-M   'P 1'
#
loop_
_entity.id
_entity.type
_entity.pdbx_description
1 polymer ?
#
loop_
_entity_poly.entity_id
_entity_poly.type
_entity_poly.pdbx_seq_one_letter_code
_entity_poly.pdbx_strand_id
1 'polypeptide(L)'
;MPDGRPKILFERHWFYKLTPLPVSQTRPDLSNPKPGGYLGGISEWDRLNDAINLDRIPALKSASWGLGQVMGFNYKIAGYSDVEEFVNAMHLSEGKHLEAMMNFIKSQNLDKALRSRDWVAFARGYNGPAYARNQ
;
A
#
# COMPACT_ATOMS: atom_id res chain seq x y z
N MET A 1 -12.49 5.53 6.99
CA MET A 1 -12.81 6.85 6.42
C MET A 1 -14.23 7.22 6.84
N PRO A 2 -14.68 8.49 6.73
CA PRO A 2 -16.03 8.88 7.16
C PRO A 2 -17.18 8.06 6.53
N ASP A 3 -16.92 7.44 5.38
CA ASP A 3 -17.82 6.58 4.62
C ASP A 3 -17.63 5.06 4.88
N GLY A 4 -16.86 4.69 5.90
CA GLY A 4 -16.60 3.30 6.28
C GLY A 4 -15.50 2.59 5.48
N ARG A 5 -14.98 3.16 4.40
CA ARG A 5 -13.88 2.53 3.63
C ARG A 5 -12.55 2.59 4.36
N PRO A 6 -11.63 1.63 4.14
CA PRO A 6 -10.26 1.76 4.64
C PRO A 6 -9.57 2.98 4.02
N LYS A 7 -8.70 3.62 4.82
CA LYS A 7 -7.79 4.64 4.30
C LYS A 7 -6.85 4.00 3.30
N ILE A 8 -6.65 4.62 2.14
CA ILE A 8 -5.69 4.18 1.14
C ILE A 8 -4.80 5.33 0.65
N LEU A 9 -3.68 4.98 0.04
CA LEU A 9 -2.91 5.86 -0.84
C LEU A 9 -2.54 5.06 -2.10
N PHE A 10 -2.89 5.56 -3.28
CA PHE A 10 -2.60 4.87 -4.54
C PHE A 10 -1.27 5.33 -5.13
N GLU A 11 -0.36 4.38 -5.33
CA GLU A 11 0.99 4.63 -5.80
C GLU A 11 1.12 4.33 -7.30
N ARG A 12 0.90 5.35 -8.14
CA ARG A 12 0.99 5.24 -9.61
C ARG A 12 2.31 4.66 -10.14
N HIS A 13 3.38 4.80 -9.37
CA HIS A 13 4.70 4.28 -9.71
C HIS A 13 4.86 2.79 -9.41
N TRP A 14 4.09 2.24 -8.48
CA TRP A 14 3.95 0.80 -8.32
C TRP A 14 3.04 0.22 -9.40
N PHE A 15 1.95 0.92 -9.74
CA PHE A 15 1.07 0.47 -10.82
C PHE A 15 1.82 0.41 -12.15
N TYR A 16 2.66 1.40 -12.44
CA TYR A 16 3.58 1.38 -13.59
C TYR A 16 4.50 0.15 -13.61
N LYS A 17 5.07 -0.25 -12.47
CA LYS A 17 5.95 -1.42 -12.40
C LYS A 17 5.21 -2.74 -12.58
N LEU A 18 3.92 -2.77 -12.26
CA LEU A 18 3.10 -3.98 -12.24
C LEU A 18 2.19 -4.11 -13.46
N THR A 19 2.16 -3.12 -14.36
CA THR A 19 1.35 -3.12 -15.59
C THR A 19 2.20 -2.96 -16.84
N PRO A 20 1.75 -3.45 -18.01
CA PRO A 20 2.49 -3.32 -19.25
C PRO A 20 2.56 -1.86 -19.75
N LEU A 21 3.60 -1.55 -20.53
CA LEU A 21 3.91 -0.19 -21.03
C LEU A 21 2.72 0.58 -21.66
N PRO A 22 1.78 -0.03 -22.42
CA PRO A 22 0.69 0.71 -23.06
C PRO A 22 -0.22 1.47 -22.07
N VAL A 23 -0.36 0.99 -20.82
CA VAL A 23 -1.16 1.68 -19.80
C VAL A 23 -0.57 3.04 -19.43
N SER A 24 0.76 3.14 -19.38
CA SER A 24 1.46 4.39 -19.02
C SER A 24 1.36 5.48 -20.08
N GLN A 25 1.11 5.11 -21.34
CA GLN A 25 0.96 6.06 -22.43
C GLN A 25 -0.43 6.71 -22.44
N THR A 26 -1.48 5.94 -22.10
CA THR A 26 -2.87 6.43 -22.11
C THR A 26 -3.31 6.99 -20.77
N ARG A 27 -2.75 6.52 -19.65
CA ARG A 27 -3.10 6.93 -18.28
C ARG A 27 -1.86 7.29 -17.44
N PRO A 28 -1.09 8.33 -17.81
CA PRO A 28 0.10 8.77 -17.06
C PRO A 28 -0.23 9.34 -15.67
N ASP A 29 -1.51 9.64 -15.40
CA ASP A 29 -2.05 9.99 -14.09
C ASP A 29 -2.07 8.79 -13.12
N LEU A 30 -2.29 7.58 -13.66
CA LEU A 30 -2.36 6.32 -12.90
C LEU A 30 -1.13 5.44 -13.01
N SER A 31 -0.37 5.55 -14.10
CA SER A 31 0.80 4.71 -14.38
C SER A 31 1.96 5.60 -14.81
N ASN A 32 2.87 5.90 -13.86
CA ASN A 32 3.99 6.80 -14.08
C ASN A 32 5.23 6.33 -13.33
N PRO A 33 6.43 6.28 -13.93
CA PRO A 33 7.65 5.88 -13.22
C PRO A 33 7.98 6.81 -12.03
N LYS A 34 7.49 8.06 -12.05
CA LYS A 34 7.65 9.00 -10.93
C LYS A 34 6.51 8.86 -9.91
N PRO A 35 6.80 8.80 -8.60
CA PRO A 35 5.78 8.83 -7.55
C PRO A 35 4.97 10.14 -7.58
N GLY A 36 3.89 10.21 -6.79
CA GLY A 36 3.03 11.40 -6.71
C GLY A 36 1.73 11.28 -7.48
N GLY A 37 1.16 12.45 -7.83
CA GLY A 37 -0.18 12.55 -8.39
C GLY A 37 -1.28 12.25 -7.37
N TYR A 38 -0.96 12.36 -6.08
CA TYR A 38 -1.90 12.12 -4.98
C TYR A 38 -2.95 13.23 -4.96
N LEU A 39 -4.21 12.84 -4.90
CA LEU A 39 -5.34 13.72 -4.61
C LEU A 39 -5.61 13.78 -3.10
N GLY A 40 -5.29 12.68 -2.40
CA GLY A 40 -5.46 12.57 -0.96
C GLY A 40 -6.91 12.33 -0.53
N GLY A 41 -7.07 11.89 0.72
CA GLY A 41 -8.38 11.65 1.30
C GLY A 41 -9.21 10.66 0.48
N ILE A 42 -10.48 10.98 0.28
CA ILE A 42 -11.46 10.09 -0.38
C ILE A 42 -11.18 9.92 -1.87
N SER A 43 -10.55 10.92 -2.50
CA SER A 43 -10.27 10.93 -3.93
C SER A 43 -9.16 9.95 -4.35
N GLU A 44 -8.40 9.38 -3.40
CA GLU A 44 -7.51 8.26 -3.70
C GLU A 44 -8.28 7.01 -4.13
N TRP A 45 -9.53 6.85 -3.68
CA TRP A 45 -10.40 5.77 -4.14
C TRP A 45 -10.81 5.93 -5.61
N ASP A 46 -11.00 7.15 -6.09
CA ASP A 46 -11.34 7.38 -7.50
C ASP A 46 -10.19 6.93 -8.40
N ARG A 47 -8.95 7.28 -8.01
CA ARG A 47 -7.73 6.83 -8.71
C ARG A 47 -7.59 5.31 -8.68
N LEU A 48 -7.80 4.69 -7.52
CA LEU A 48 -7.72 3.23 -7.39
C LEU A 48 -8.80 2.55 -8.24
N ASN A 49 -10.03 3.06 -8.24
CA ASN A 49 -11.14 2.49 -9.02
C ASN A 49 -10.87 2.58 -10.52
N ASP A 50 -10.35 3.70 -11.00
CA ASP A 50 -9.93 3.83 -12.40
C ASP A 50 -8.81 2.83 -12.74
N ALA A 51 -7.83 2.65 -11.84
CA ALA A 51 -6.77 1.68 -12.03
C ALA A 51 -7.31 0.23 -12.02
N ILE A 52 -8.29 -0.08 -11.16
CA ILE A 52 -8.97 -1.38 -11.12
C ILE A 52 -9.67 -1.69 -12.45
N ASN A 53 -10.28 -0.69 -13.08
CA ASN A 53 -10.92 -0.83 -14.40
C ASN A 53 -9.91 -1.14 -15.52
N LEU A 54 -8.63 -0.80 -15.33
CA LEU A 54 -7.55 -1.11 -16.28
C LEU A 54 -6.95 -2.48 -15.99
N ASP A 55 -6.55 -2.72 -14.74
CA ASP A 55 -6.07 -4.02 -14.28
C ASP A 55 -6.18 -4.13 -12.75
N ARG A 56 -7.13 -4.95 -12.30
CA ARG A 56 -7.52 -5.07 -10.90
C ARG A 56 -6.37 -5.50 -9.99
N ILE A 57 -5.68 -6.59 -10.31
CA ILE A 57 -4.70 -7.19 -9.39
C ILE A 57 -3.49 -6.28 -9.18
N PRO A 58 -2.85 -5.71 -10.23
CA PRO A 58 -1.84 -4.67 -10.08
C PRO A 58 -2.35 -3.44 -9.35
N ALA A 59 -3.58 -2.99 -9.59
CA ALA A 59 -4.14 -1.81 -8.93
C ALA A 59 -4.22 -2.01 -7.42
N LEU A 60 -4.79 -3.13 -6.97
CA LEU A 60 -4.90 -3.45 -5.55
C LEU A 60 -3.53 -3.60 -4.88
N LYS A 61 -2.56 -4.20 -5.59
CA LYS A 61 -1.16 -4.31 -5.13
C LYS A 61 -0.47 -2.96 -4.99
N SER A 62 -0.89 -1.96 -5.76
CA SER A 62 -0.26 -0.65 -5.86
C SER A 62 -0.82 0.39 -4.90
N ALA A 63 -1.73 0.02 -4.00
CA ALA A 63 -2.20 0.89 -2.93
C ALA A 63 -1.64 0.44 -1.56
N SER A 64 -1.42 1.40 -0.65
CA SER A 64 -1.31 1.14 0.79
C SER A 64 -2.69 1.12 1.42
N TRP A 65 -2.88 0.31 2.47
CA TRP A 65 -4.20 0.07 3.04
C TRP A 65 -4.26 0.20 4.55
N GLY A 66 -5.38 0.74 5.04
CA GLY A 66 -5.74 0.78 6.45
C GLY A 66 -4.83 1.66 7.32
N LEU A 67 -4.95 1.52 8.64
CA LEU A 67 -4.19 2.28 9.62
C LEU A 67 -2.67 2.14 9.46
N GLY A 68 -2.20 0.90 9.24
CA GLY A 68 -0.78 0.60 9.08
C GLY A 68 -0.20 1.01 7.73
N GLN A 69 -1.03 1.37 6.75
CA GLN A 69 -0.60 1.71 5.39
C GLN A 69 0.31 0.62 4.77
N VAL A 70 -0.01 -0.66 5.02
CA VAL A 70 0.71 -1.79 4.41
C VAL A 70 0.41 -1.82 2.92
N MET A 71 1.45 -1.89 2.08
CA MET A 71 1.29 -1.98 0.63
C MET A 71 0.64 -3.31 0.21
N GLY A 72 -0.29 -3.25 -0.75
CA GLY A 72 -1.01 -4.43 -1.23
C GLY A 72 -0.10 -5.49 -1.84
N PHE A 73 1.03 -5.13 -2.45
CA PHE A 73 2.02 -6.11 -2.92
C PHE A 73 2.67 -6.93 -1.79
N ASN A 74 2.58 -6.48 -0.52
CA ASN A 74 3.06 -7.19 0.66
C ASN A 74 2.02 -8.17 1.25
N TYR A 75 0.91 -8.45 0.56
CA TYR A 75 -0.17 -9.30 1.07
C TYR A 75 0.34 -10.64 1.66
N LYS A 76 1.29 -11.32 0.99
CA LYS A 76 1.89 -12.57 1.50
C LYS A 76 2.68 -12.37 2.79
N ILE A 77 3.46 -11.29 2.85
CA ILE A 77 4.27 -10.93 4.03
C ILE A 77 3.35 -10.56 5.20
N ALA A 78 2.20 -9.95 4.90
CA ALA A 78 1.13 -9.65 5.84
C ALA A 78 0.28 -10.86 6.24
N GLY A 79 0.53 -12.05 5.67
CA GLY A 79 -0.10 -13.32 6.05
C GLY A 79 -1.31 -13.75 5.23
N TYR A 80 -1.53 -13.16 4.05
CA TYR A 80 -2.68 -13.46 3.18
C TYR A 80 -2.28 -14.29 1.95
N SER A 81 -3.21 -15.10 1.45
CA SER A 81 -2.98 -16.00 0.31
C SER A 81 -2.95 -15.28 -1.04
N ASP A 82 -3.74 -14.22 -1.17
CA ASP A 82 -3.78 -13.30 -2.31
C ASP A 82 -4.08 -11.85 -1.89
N VAL A 83 -4.04 -10.93 -2.86
CA VAL A 83 -4.28 -9.51 -2.61
C VAL A 83 -5.76 -9.17 -2.37
N GLU A 84 -6.68 -9.96 -2.91
CA GLU A 84 -8.13 -9.75 -2.71
C GLU A 84 -8.50 -10.08 -1.26
N GLU A 85 -7.98 -11.19 -0.73
CA GLU A 85 -8.14 -11.59 0.67
C GLU A 85 -7.60 -10.50 1.61
N PHE A 86 -6.40 -9.99 1.32
CA PHE A 86 -5.83 -8.86 2.06
C PHE A 86 -6.73 -7.63 2.02
N VAL A 87 -7.20 -7.21 0.83
CA VAL A 87 -8.08 -6.05 0.68
C VAL A 87 -9.41 -6.24 1.38
N ASN A 88 -10.00 -7.44 1.30
CA ASN A 88 -11.23 -7.78 2.01
C ASN A 88 -11.04 -7.65 3.51
N ALA A 89 -9.92 -8.16 4.06
CA ALA A 89 -9.60 -7.98 5.47
C ALA A 89 -9.48 -6.50 5.86
N MET A 90 -8.96 -5.65 4.97
CA MET A 90 -8.90 -4.20 5.21
C MET A 90 -10.29 -3.53 5.20
N HIS A 91 -11.31 -4.15 4.62
CA HIS A 91 -12.69 -3.65 4.72
C HIS A 91 -13.41 -4.13 5.99
N LEU A 92 -12.93 -5.18 6.65
CA LEU A 92 -13.63 -5.79 7.79
C LEU A 92 -13.53 -4.94 9.07
N SER A 93 -12.32 -4.54 9.48
CA SER A 93 -12.14 -3.77 10.71
C SER A 93 -10.74 -3.18 10.85
N GLU A 94 -10.61 -2.17 11.72
CA GLU A 94 -9.31 -1.65 12.17
C GLU A 94 -8.46 -2.72 12.88
N GLY A 95 -9.10 -3.68 13.56
CA GLY A 95 -8.42 -4.84 14.13
C GLY A 95 -7.70 -5.67 13.06
N LYS A 96 -8.30 -5.84 11.89
CA LYS A 96 -7.64 -6.49 10.74
C LYS A 96 -6.53 -5.64 10.14
N HIS A 97 -6.63 -4.31 10.17
CA HIS A 97 -5.52 -3.44 9.75
C HIS A 97 -4.30 -3.64 10.64
N LEU A 98 -4.53 -3.69 11.96
CA LEU A 98 -3.47 -3.93 12.94
C LEU A 98 -2.88 -5.34 12.80
N GLU A 99 -3.69 -6.36 12.56
CA GLU A 99 -3.22 -7.73 12.32
C GLU A 99 -2.26 -7.78 11.11
N ALA A 100 -2.66 -7.19 9.97
CA ALA A 100 -1.81 -7.13 8.78
C ALA A 100 -0.50 -6.38 9.03
N MET A 101 -0.56 -5.24 9.73
CA MET A 101 0.62 -4.46 10.11
C MET A 101 1.57 -5.26 11.02
N MET A 102 1.04 -5.94 12.03
CA MET A 102 1.83 -6.74 12.97
C MET A 102 2.47 -7.94 12.29
N ASN A 103 1.75 -8.60 11.38
CA ASN A 103 2.31 -9.68 10.56
C ASN A 103 3.44 -9.15 9.68
N PHE A 104 3.26 -8.00 9.02
CA PHE A 104 4.32 -7.37 8.24
C PHE A 104 5.57 -7.07 9.10
N ILE A 105 5.39 -6.45 10.27
CA ILE A 105 6.49 -6.12 11.19
C ILE A 105 7.26 -7.37 11.60
N LYS A 106 6.56 -8.45 11.99
CA LYS A 106 7.19 -9.71 12.40
C LYS A 106 7.91 -10.39 11.23
N SER A 107 7.24 -10.52 10.08
CA SER A 107 7.80 -11.17 8.89
C SER A 107 9.02 -10.45 8.32
N GLN A 108 9.12 -9.14 8.53
CA GLN A 108 10.28 -8.34 8.15
C GLN A 108 11.33 -8.19 9.28
N ASN A 109 11.16 -8.89 10.40
CA ASN A 109 12.04 -8.84 11.59
C ASN A 109 12.23 -7.42 12.16
N LEU A 110 11.21 -6.56 12.01
CA LEU A 110 11.23 -5.17 12.50
C LEU A 110 10.84 -5.06 13.98
N ASP A 111 10.33 -6.13 14.56
CA ASP A 111 9.93 -6.19 15.96
C ASP A 111 11.11 -5.98 16.91
N LYS A 112 12.32 -6.43 16.55
CA LYS A 112 13.54 -6.17 17.32
C LYS A 112 13.86 -4.67 17.39
N ALA A 113 13.80 -3.99 16.24
CA ALA A 113 14.03 -2.54 16.18
C ALA A 113 12.96 -1.79 17.00
N LEU A 114 11.70 -2.22 16.90
CA LEU A 114 10.60 -1.66 17.68
C LEU A 114 10.79 -1.82 19.20
N ARG A 115 11.16 -3.02 19.67
CA ARG A 115 11.39 -3.31 21.09
C ARG A 115 12.60 -2.58 21.67
N SER A 116 13.65 -2.43 20.87
CA SER A 116 14.88 -1.72 21.25
C SER A 116 14.80 -0.20 21.08
N ARG A 117 13.66 0.33 20.60
CA ARG A 117 13.45 1.75 20.27
C ARG A 117 14.45 2.29 19.23
N ASP A 118 14.95 1.41 18.36
CA ASP A 118 15.76 1.81 17.21
C ASP A 118 14.84 2.31 16.10
N TRP A 119 14.43 3.57 16.24
CA TRP A 119 13.49 4.22 15.31
C TRP A 119 14.06 4.37 13.90
N VAL A 120 15.39 4.48 13.78
CA VAL A 120 16.07 4.61 12.48
C VAL A 120 15.98 3.29 11.72
N ALA A 121 16.35 2.18 12.38
CA ALA A 121 16.22 0.86 11.77
C ALA A 121 14.77 0.51 11.48
N PHE A 122 13.85 0.82 12.40
CA PHE A 122 12.42 0.57 12.20
C PHE A 122 11.87 1.36 11.01
N ALA A 123 12.10 2.69 10.96
CA ALA A 123 11.61 3.53 9.88
C ALA A 123 12.19 3.12 8.52
N ARG A 124 13.47 2.73 8.48
CA ARG A 124 14.12 2.22 7.26
C ARG A 124 13.51 0.92 6.77
N GLY A 125 13.22 -0.01 7.68
CA GLY A 125 12.60 -1.28 7.34
C GLY A 125 11.13 -1.15 6.95
N TYR A 126 10.39 -0.31 7.67
CA TYR A 126 8.95 -0.16 7.49
C TYR A 126 8.57 0.68 6.26
N ASN A 127 9.24 1.83 6.08
CA ASN A 127 8.96 2.75 4.96
C ASN A 127 9.87 2.49 3.73
N GLY A 128 10.82 1.56 3.84
CA GLY A 128 11.80 1.26 2.81
C GLY A 128 12.97 2.25 2.75
N PRO A 129 13.91 2.05 1.80
CA PRO A 129 15.17 2.80 1.74
C PRO A 129 15.01 4.31 1.49
N ALA A 130 13.84 4.75 1.02
CA ALA A 130 13.52 6.16 0.82
C ALA A 130 12.96 6.87 2.07
N TYR A 131 12.89 6.22 3.24
CA TYR A 131 12.30 6.78 4.46
C TYR A 131 12.88 8.14 4.89
N ALA A 132 14.16 8.39 4.56
CA ALA A 132 14.85 9.65 4.87
C ALA A 132 14.32 10.87 4.10
N ARG A 133 13.42 10.68 3.12
CA ARG A 133 12.80 11.79 2.38
C ARG A 133 11.64 12.46 3.15
N ASN A 134 11.19 11.86 4.25
CA ASN A 134 10.03 12.29 5.04
C ASN A 134 10.40 12.67 6.49
N GLN A 135 11.67 13.03 6.77
CA GLN A 135 12.11 13.59 8.05
C GLN A 135 12.21 15.12 7.98
#